data_AF-A0A1Y4IEE5-F1
#
_entry.id   AF-A0A1Y4IEE5-F1
#
_cell.length_a   1.000
_cell.length_b   1.000
_cell.length_c   1.000
_cell.angle_alpha   90.00
_cell.angle_beta   90.00
_cell.angle_gamma   90.00
#
_symmetry.space_group_name_H-M   'P 1'
#
loop_
_entity.id
_entity.type
_entity.pdbx_description
1 polymer ?
#
loop_
_entity_poly.entity_id
_entity_poly.type
_entity_poly.pdbx_seq_one_letter_code
_entity_poly.pdbx_strand_id
1 'polypeptide(L)' 'MPEESKISKAQQKAVNKYVKNNYDRINVTFPKGQKKIIRDHARRHGESVNAFIVRSVNERMEREQ' A
#
# COMPACT_ATOMS: atom_id res chain seq x y z
N MET A 1 -11.70 -22.31 17.71
CA MET A 1 -10.41 -22.01 18.36
C MET A 1 -9.46 -21.57 17.26
N PRO A 2 -9.03 -20.30 17.17
CA PRO A 2 -8.02 -19.94 16.20
C PRO A 2 -6.66 -20.20 16.85
N GLU A 3 -5.96 -21.23 16.38
CA GLU A 3 -4.53 -21.33 16.61
C GLU A 3 -3.87 -20.09 16.01
N GLU A 4 -3.44 -19.18 16.88
CA GLU A 4 -2.58 -18.07 16.52
C GLU A 4 -1.28 -18.66 15.95
N SER A 5 -1.15 -18.63 14.63
CA SER A 5 0.10 -18.90 13.94
C SER A 5 1.10 -17.83 14.37
N LYS A 6 1.89 -18.13 15.41
CA LYS A 6 3.05 -17.31 15.81
C LYS A 6 4.01 -17.27 14.62
N ILE A 7 3.92 -16.21 13.82
CA ILE A 7 4.89 -15.91 12.76
C ILE A 7 6.26 -15.88 13.40
N SER A 8 7.15 -16.77 12.97
CA SER A 8 8.49 -16.86 13.53
C SER A 8 9.26 -15.57 13.25
N LYS A 9 10.12 -15.13 14.19
CA LYS A 9 11.03 -13.99 13.99
C LYS A 9 11.86 -14.15 12.71
N ALA A 10 12.19 -15.38 12.33
CA ALA A 10 12.89 -15.69 11.09
C ALA A 10 12.05 -15.38 9.84
N GLN A 11 10.76 -15.74 9.84
CA GLN A 11 9.83 -15.44 8.75
C GLN A 11 9.64 -13.92 8.62
N GLN A 12 9.47 -13.21 9.73
CA GLN A 12 9.35 -11.76 9.73
C GLN A 12 10.60 -11.07 9.13
N LYS A 13 11.79 -11.56 9.48
CA LYS A 13 13.07 -11.05 8.94
C LYS A 13 13.19 -11.31 7.43
N ALA A 14 12.77 -12.48 6.96
CA ALA A 14 12.78 -12.81 5.54
C ALA A 14 11.83 -11.89 4.74
N VAL A 15 10.61 -11.68 5.22
CA VAL A 15 9.65 -10.75 4.60
C VAL A 15 10.20 -9.33 4.58
N ASN A 16 10.75 -8.85 5.69
CA ASN A 16 11.32 -7.50 5.74
C ASN A 16 12.50 -7.33 4.78
N LYS A 17 13.37 -8.34 4.64
CA LYS A 17 14.48 -8.34 3.67
C LYS A 17 13.97 -8.28 2.24
N TYR A 18 12.98 -9.12 1.91
CA TYR A 18 12.36 -9.12 0.58
C TYR A 18 11.74 -7.75 0.27
N VAL A 19 10.99 -7.17 1.21
CA VAL A 19 10.36 -5.88 0.95
C VAL A 19 11.39 -4.77 0.79
N LYS A 20 12.41 -4.72 1.66
CA LYS A 20 13.49 -3.71 1.57
C LYS A 20 14.25 -3.78 0.24
N ASN A 21 14.45 -4.97 -0.30
CA ASN A 21 15.24 -5.16 -1.51
C ASN A 21 14.44 -4.93 -2.80
N ASN A 22 13.13 -5.12 -2.79
CA ASN A 22 12.31 -5.12 -4.00
C ASN A 22 11.33 -3.94 -4.11
N TYR A 23 11.09 -3.20 -3.03
CA TYR A 23 10.12 -2.11 -3.01
C TYR A 23 10.67 -0.88 -2.31
N ASP A 24 10.49 0.27 -2.95
CA ASP A 24 10.63 1.57 -2.30
C ASP A 24 9.35 1.86 -1.50
N ARG A 25 9.47 1.85 -0.17
CA ARG A 25 8.35 2.18 0.72
C ARG A 25 8.27 3.69 0.95
N ILE A 26 7.20 4.31 0.45
CA ILE A 26 6.92 5.73 0.67
C ILE A 26 5.81 5.86 1.73
N ASN A 27 6.12 6.53 2.84
CA ASN A 27 5.12 6.90 3.84
C ASN A 27 4.55 8.28 3.47
N VAL A 28 3.24 8.33 3.20
CA VAL A 28 2.53 9.55 2.85
C VAL A 28 1.54 9.94 3.95
N THR A 29 1.49 11.23 4.26
CA THR A 29 0.57 11.79 5.26
C THR A 29 -0.53 12.56 4.55
N PHE A 30 -1.77 12.19 4.80
CA PHE A 30 -2.94 12.92 4.31
C PHE A 30 -3.67 13.61 5.48
N PRO A 31 -4.38 14.72 5.21
CA PRO A 31 -5.28 15.32 6.19
C PRO A 31 -6.32 14.32 6.72
N LYS A 32 -6.80 14.55 7.95
CA LYS A 32 -7.87 13.74 8.53
C LYS A 32 -9.11 13.78 7.63
N GLY A 33 -9.78 12.64 7.46
CA GLY A 33 -10.96 12.49 6.59
C GLY A 33 -10.63 12.07 5.15
N GLN A 34 -9.46 12.44 4.63
CA GLN A 34 -9.09 12.16 3.23
C GLN A 34 -9.01 10.66 2.92
N LYS A 35 -8.56 9.84 3.89
CA LYS A 35 -8.51 8.38 3.75
C LYS A 35 -9.86 7.77 3.37
N LYS A 36 -10.97 8.32 3.88
CA LYS A 36 -12.32 7.82 3.56
C LYS A 36 -12.66 8.12 2.10
N ILE A 37 -12.40 9.35 1.66
CA ILE A 37 -12.64 9.81 0.29
C ILE A 37 -11.85 8.95 -0.70
N ILE A 38 -10.56 8.73 -0.43
CA ILE A 38 -9.69 7.89 -1.26
C ILE A 38 -10.21 6.44 -1.32
N ARG A 39 -10.63 5.89 -0.18
CA ARG A 39 -11.17 4.52 -0.11
C ARG A 39 -12.46 4.38 -0.89
N ASP A 40 -13.38 5.34 -0.77
CA ASP A 40 -14.66 5.30 -1.46
C ASP A 40 -14.45 5.45 -2.97
N HIS A 41 -13.51 6.30 -3.39
CA HIS A 41 -13.09 6.40 -4.80
C HIS A 41 -12.54 5.06 -5.31
N ALA A 42 -11.52 4.50 -4.64
CA ALA A 42 -10.91 3.24 -5.04
C ALA A 42 -11.96 2.10 -5.13
N ARG A 43 -12.89 2.02 -4.17
CA ARG A 43 -13.99 1.04 -4.20
C ARG A 43 -14.91 1.19 -5.41
N ARG A 44 -15.25 2.42 -5.80
CA ARG A 44 -16.08 2.69 -6.98
C ARG A 44 -15.41 2.22 -8.28
N HIS A 45 -14.09 2.20 -8.31
CA HIS A 45 -13.29 1.72 -9.44
C HIS A 45 -12.87 0.25 -9.31
N GLY A 46 -13.34 -0.47 -8.29
CA GLY A 46 -13.00 -1.87 -8.06
C GLY A 46 -11.54 -2.11 -7.68
N GLU A 47 -10.81 -1.08 -7.25
CA GLU A 47 -9.39 -1.14 -6.93
C GLU A 47 -9.12 -0.97 -5.43
N SER A 48 -7.94 -1.40 -4.98
CA SER A 48 -7.48 -1.14 -3.61
C SER A 48 -6.98 0.30 -3.47
N VAL A 49 -7.01 0.83 -2.24
CA VAL A 49 -6.44 2.16 -1.94
C VAL A 49 -4.98 2.27 -2.39
N ASN A 50 -4.18 1.20 -2.19
CA ASN A 50 -2.79 1.19 -2.61
C ASN A 50 -2.65 1.24 -4.13
N ALA A 51 -3.42 0.39 -4.84
CA ALA A 51 -3.43 0.38 -6.30
C ALA A 51 -3.83 1.74 -6.88
N PHE A 52 -4.87 2.36 -6.31
CA PHE A 52 -5.31 3.70 -6.70
C PHE A 52 -4.20 4.76 -6.53
N ILE A 53 -3.50 4.75 -5.39
CA ILE A 53 -2.41 5.71 -5.12
C ILE A 53 -1.27 5.50 -6.12
N VAL A 54 -0.82 4.27 -6.32
CA VAL A 54 0.26 3.94 -7.27
C VAL A 54 -0.12 4.36 -8.69
N ARG A 55 -1.34 4.02 -9.13
CA ARG A 55 -1.86 4.41 -10.44
C ARG A 55 -1.90 5.93 -10.61
N SER A 56 -2.40 6.65 -9.60
CA SER A 56 -2.47 8.12 -9.64
C SER A 56 -1.10 8.79 -9.77
N VAL A 57 -0.07 8.24 -9.10
CA VAL A 57 1.31 8.72 -9.23
C VAL A 57 1.85 8.45 -10.63
N ASN A 58 1.69 7.23 -11.15
CA ASN A 58 2.17 6.87 -12.48
C ASN A 58 1.50 7.69 -13.59
N GLU A 59 0.17 7.83 -13.54
CA GLU A 59 -0.59 8.65 -14.50
C GLU A 59 -0.15 10.11 -14.47
N ARG A 60 0.21 10.65 -13.29
CA ARG A 60 0.69 12.03 -13.18
C ARG A 60 2.08 12.18 -13.80
N MET A 61 2.99 11.25 -13.52
CA MET A 61 4.34 11.25 -14.09
C MET A 61 4.31 11.12 -15.62
N GLU A 62 3.45 10.26 -16.16
CA GLU A 62 3.29 10.07 -17.61
C GLU A 62 2.76 11.33 -18.31
N ARG A 63 1.86 12.09 -17.67
CA ARG A 63 1.32 13.34 -18.22
C ARG A 63 2.27 14.53 -18.17
N GLU A 64 3.24 14.50 -17.26
CA GLU A 64 4.26 15.54 -17.11
C GLU A 64 5.52 15.27 -17.95
N GLN A 65 5.57 14.11 -18.61
CA GLN A 65 6.62 13.69 -19.53
C GLN A 65 6.38 14.26 -20.93
#